data_AF-A0A836P546-F1
#
_entry.id   AF-A0A836P546-F1
#
_cell.length_a   1.000
_cell.length_b   1.000
_cell.length_c   1.000
_cell.angle_alpha   90.00
_cell.angle_beta   90.00
_cell.angle_gamma   90.00
#
_symmetry.space_group_name_H-M   'P 1'
#
loop_
_entity.id
_entity.type
_entity.pdbx_description
1 polymer ?
#
loop_
_entity_poly.entity_id
_entity_poly.type
_entity_poly.pdbx_seq_one_letter_code
_entity_poly.pdbx_strand_id
1 'polypeptide(L)'
;MDGNGRWAQRRRRPRVIGHRAGARAVNRTIDFCLEKGVSALTLFAFSSENWGRPQDEVDALMKLFLHVLDREVEELQRRGVQVRFIGDRSRFAAPL
;
A
#
# COMPACT_ATOMS: atom_id res chain seq x y z
N MET A 1 -6.29 -0.74 3.40
CA MET A 1 -6.88 -1.71 4.35
C MET A 1 -6.82 -1.13 5.74
N ASP A 2 -7.92 -1.19 6.49
CA ASP A 2 -8.01 -0.56 7.80
C ASP A 2 -7.56 -1.50 8.93
N GLY A 3 -7.27 -0.94 10.10
CA GLY A 3 -7.04 -1.70 11.33
C GLY A 3 -5.58 -2.02 11.65
N ASN A 4 -4.63 -1.74 10.75
CA ASN A 4 -3.20 -2.00 10.96
C ASN A 4 -2.67 -1.37 12.26
N GLY A 5 -2.98 -0.08 12.50
CA GLY A 5 -2.59 0.62 13.72
C GLY A 5 -3.23 0.03 14.97
N ARG A 6 -4.55 -0.23 14.95
CA ARG A 6 -5.29 -0.85 16.06
C ARG A 6 -4.81 -2.27 16.36
N TRP A 7 -4.41 -3.04 15.33
CA TRP A 7 -3.86 -4.39 15.49
C TRP A 7 -2.52 -4.38 16.23
N ALA A 8 -1.66 -3.40 15.92
CA ALA A 8 -0.36 -3.23 16.58
C ALA A 8 -0.52 -2.73 18.03
N GLN A 9 -1.41 -1.75 18.26
CA GLN A 9 -1.71 -1.22 19.60
C GLN A 9 -2.22 -2.29 20.54
N ARG A 10 -3.15 -3.15 20.10
CA ARG A 10 -3.65 -4.30 20.88
C ARG A 10 -2.55 -5.29 21.30
N ARG A 11 -1.39 -5.25 20.63
CA ARG A 11 -0.22 -6.10 20.91
C ARG A 11 0.91 -5.33 21.59
N ARG A 12 0.68 -4.09 22.02
CA ARG A 12 1.71 -3.19 22.58
C ARG A 12 2.92 -3.05 21.66
N ARG A 13 2.69 -2.96 20.33
CA ARG A 13 3.74 -2.81 19.31
C ARG A 13 3.61 -1.46 18.58
N PRO A 14 4.73 -0.91 18.06
CA PRO A 14 4.70 0.29 17.21
C PRO A 14 3.80 0.12 15.99
N ARG A 15 3.13 1.20 15.55
CA ARG A 15 2.20 1.17 14.40
C ARG A 15 2.83 0.61 13.12
N VAL A 16 4.12 0.88 12.89
CA VAL A 16 4.89 0.36 11.74
C VAL A 16 4.84 -1.18 11.66
N ILE A 17 4.78 -1.89 12.79
CA ILE A 17 4.65 -3.35 12.82
C ILE A 17 3.30 -3.79 12.27
N GLY A 18 2.24 -3.02 12.57
CA GLY A 18 0.91 -3.23 12.00
C GLY A 18 0.89 -3.03 10.50
N HIS A 19 1.56 -1.99 9.99
CA HIS A 19 1.69 -1.77 8.54
C HIS A 19 2.43 -2.91 7.84
N ARG A 20 3.53 -3.42 8.43
CA ARG A 20 4.24 -4.62 7.91
C ARG A 20 3.34 -5.87 7.91
N ALA A 21 2.51 -6.05 8.93
CA ALA A 21 1.54 -7.14 8.98
C ALA A 21 0.46 -7.00 7.88
N GLY A 22 -0.01 -5.78 7.63
CA GLY A 22 -0.91 -5.45 6.53
C GLY A 22 -0.31 -5.79 5.17
N ALA A 23 0.95 -5.41 4.91
CA ALA A 23 1.65 -5.76 3.67
C ALA A 23 1.72 -7.28 3.44
N ARG A 24 2.06 -8.06 4.49
CA ARG A 24 2.02 -9.53 4.40
C ARG A 24 0.62 -10.07 4.14
N ALA A 25 -0.42 -9.42 4.64
CA ALA A 25 -1.80 -9.83 4.37
C ALA A 25 -2.16 -9.61 2.89
N VAL A 26 -1.75 -8.47 2.31
CA VAL A 26 -1.91 -8.20 0.87
C VAL A 26 -1.24 -9.27 0.03
N ASN A 27 0.02 -9.60 0.31
CA ASN A 27 0.72 -10.61 -0.50
C ASN A 27 0.00 -11.97 -0.49
N ARG A 28 -0.48 -12.41 0.69
CA ARG A 28 -1.32 -13.63 0.78
C ARG A 28 -2.63 -13.51 0.01
N THR A 29 -3.28 -12.35 0.03
CA THR A 29 -4.50 -12.13 -0.75
C THR A 29 -4.23 -12.17 -2.25
N ILE A 30 -3.10 -11.62 -2.71
CA ILE A 30 -2.69 -11.68 -4.11
C ILE A 30 -2.40 -13.13 -4.53
N ASP A 31 -1.66 -13.89 -3.72
CA ASP A 31 -1.42 -15.32 -3.97
C ASP A 31 -2.73 -16.10 -4.13
N PHE A 32 -3.68 -15.86 -3.23
CA PHE A 32 -4.99 -16.48 -3.30
C PHE A 32 -5.76 -16.08 -4.57
N CYS A 33 -5.73 -14.80 -4.95
CA CYS A 33 -6.36 -14.33 -6.17
C CYS A 33 -5.76 -14.99 -7.42
N LEU A 34 -4.44 -15.14 -7.48
CA LEU A 34 -3.75 -15.83 -8.57
C LEU A 34 -4.15 -17.31 -8.64
N GLU A 35 -4.15 -18.01 -7.50
CA GLU A 35 -4.53 -19.43 -7.42
C GLU A 35 -5.98 -19.67 -7.83
N LYS A 36 -6.90 -18.75 -7.47
CA LYS A 36 -8.33 -18.86 -7.77
C LYS A 36 -8.76 -18.23 -9.08
N GLY A 37 -7.83 -17.66 -9.86
CA GLY A 37 -8.15 -17.01 -11.13
C GLY A 37 -9.00 -15.74 -10.98
N VAL A 38 -8.89 -15.03 -9.85
CA VAL A 38 -9.55 -13.74 -9.65
C VAL A 38 -8.88 -12.71 -10.56
N SER A 39 -9.64 -12.15 -11.50
CA SER A 39 -9.11 -11.27 -12.56
C SER A 39 -8.77 -9.85 -12.10
N ALA A 40 -9.36 -9.37 -11.00
CA ALA A 40 -9.14 -8.03 -10.50
C ALA A 40 -9.20 -7.96 -8.97
N LEU A 41 -8.23 -7.27 -8.38
CA LEU A 41 -8.16 -6.94 -6.96
C LEU A 41 -7.88 -5.44 -6.80
N THR A 42 -8.78 -4.72 -6.14
CA THR A 42 -8.61 -3.30 -5.83
C THR A 42 -8.27 -3.11 -4.36
N LEU A 43 -7.13 -2.50 -4.07
CA LEU A 43 -6.66 -2.26 -2.71
C LEU A 43 -6.68 -0.76 -2.39
N PHE A 44 -7.41 -0.38 -1.35
CA PHE A 44 -7.41 1.00 -0.86
C PHE A 44 -6.19 1.24 0.04
N ALA A 45 -5.14 1.85 -0.51
CA ALA A 45 -3.85 2.04 0.17
C ALA A 45 -3.70 3.42 0.83
N PHE A 46 -4.26 4.47 0.23
CA PHE A 46 -4.09 5.85 0.67
C PHE A 46 -5.38 6.65 0.39
N SER A 47 -5.82 7.47 1.35
CA SER A 47 -7.04 8.29 1.25
C SER A 47 -6.68 9.72 0.86
N SER A 48 -7.60 10.41 0.17
CA SER A 48 -7.47 11.85 -0.06
C SER A 48 -7.51 12.67 1.25
N GLU A 49 -8.05 12.10 2.33
CA GLU A 49 -8.05 12.73 3.65
C GLU A 49 -6.64 12.88 4.24
N ASN A 50 -5.67 12.08 3.74
CA ASN A 50 -4.29 12.21 4.15
C ASN A 50 -3.64 13.53 3.73
N TRP A 51 -4.19 14.23 2.72
CA TRP A 51 -3.73 15.54 2.29
C TRP A 51 -4.04 16.67 3.30
N GLY A 52 -4.87 16.41 4.31
CA GLY A 52 -5.14 17.38 5.38
C GLY A 52 -4.06 17.45 6.46
N ARG A 53 -2.96 16.68 6.31
CA ARG A 53 -1.85 16.64 7.27
C ARG A 53 -0.76 17.67 6.94
N PRO A 54 0.15 17.96 7.88
CA PRO A 54 1.33 18.78 7.59
C PRO A 54 2.10 18.29 6.37
N GLN A 55 2.56 19.22 5.52
CA GLN A 55 3.14 18.90 4.20
C GLN A 55 4.39 18.03 4.31
N ASP A 56 5.23 18.26 5.30
CA ASP A 56 6.41 17.46 5.64
C ASP A 56 6.06 16.02 5.99
N GLU A 57 4.96 15.80 6.73
CA GLU A 57 4.44 14.46 7.00
C GLU A 57 3.93 13.78 5.73
N VAL A 58 3.20 14.51 4.90
CA VAL A 58 2.70 14.02 3.60
C VAL A 58 3.85 13.60 2.70
N ASP A 59 4.88 14.44 2.58
CA ASP A 59 6.06 14.16 1.74
C ASP A 59 6.83 12.93 2.23
N ALA A 60 6.99 12.76 3.54
CA ALA A 60 7.63 11.58 4.12
C ALA A 60 6.82 10.30 3.88
N LEU A 61 5.49 10.36 4.04
CA LEU A 61 4.59 9.25 3.73
C LEU A 61 4.65 8.89 2.24
N MET A 62 4.72 9.90 1.38
CA MET A 62 4.77 9.71 -0.07
C MET A 62 6.09 9.09 -0.53
N LYS A 63 7.24 9.56 -0.02
CA LYS A 63 8.54 8.94 -0.33
C LYS A 63 8.58 7.48 0.11
N LEU A 64 8.08 7.18 1.31
CA LEU A 64 8.00 5.81 1.80
C LEU A 64 7.08 4.96 0.93
N PHE A 65 5.94 5.51 0.52
CA PHE A 65 4.98 4.83 -0.34
C PHE A 65 5.61 4.48 -1.69
N LEU A 66 6.23 5.44 -2.39
CA LEU A 66 6.86 5.22 -3.69
C LEU A 66 8.01 4.19 -3.62
N HIS A 67 8.85 4.24 -2.59
CA HIS A 67 9.96 3.28 -2.44
C HIS A 67 9.47 1.85 -2.22
N VAL A 68 8.46 1.66 -1.38
CA VAL A 68 7.85 0.34 -1.17
C VAL A 68 7.16 -0.12 -2.46
N LEU A 69 6.48 0.80 -3.13
CA LEU A 69 5.75 0.50 -4.36
C LEU A 69 6.66 -0.03 -5.45
N ASP A 70 7.80 0.62 -5.70
CA ASP A 70 8.74 0.25 -6.76
C ASP A 70 9.21 -1.21 -6.62
N ARG A 71 9.68 -1.58 -5.42
CA ARG A 71 10.12 -2.94 -5.13
C ARG A 71 9.00 -3.99 -5.26
N GLU A 72 7.80 -3.67 -4.76
CA GLU A 72 6.69 -4.63 -4.78
C GLU A 72 6.08 -4.74 -6.20
N VAL A 73 6.08 -3.67 -7.00
CA VAL A 73 5.60 -3.70 -8.39
C VAL A 73 6.44 -4.64 -9.24
N GLU A 74 7.77 -4.58 -9.13
CA GLU A 74 8.64 -5.52 -9.86
C GLU A 74 8.35 -6.98 -9.47
N GLU A 75 8.10 -7.25 -8.20
CA GLU A 75 7.80 -8.59 -7.68
C GLU A 75 6.46 -9.11 -8.22
N LEU A 76 5.45 -8.26 -8.20
CA LEU A 76 4.12 -8.55 -8.74
C LEU A 76 4.17 -8.79 -10.25
N GLN A 77 4.94 -8.00 -10.99
CA GLN A 77 5.14 -8.20 -12.42
C GLN A 77 5.81 -9.56 -12.72
N ARG A 78 6.81 -9.97 -11.94
CA ARG A 78 7.42 -11.31 -12.07
C ARG A 78 6.42 -12.45 -11.83
N ARG A 79 5.35 -12.20 -11.07
CA ARG A 79 4.24 -13.13 -10.81
C ARG A 79 3.11 -13.03 -11.85
N GLY A 80 3.27 -12.23 -12.90
CA GLY A 80 2.26 -12.04 -13.94
C GLY A 80 1.11 -11.11 -13.54
N VAL A 81 1.25 -10.36 -12.45
CA VAL A 81 0.24 -9.40 -11.98
C VAL A 81 0.43 -8.06 -12.68
N GLN A 82 -0.65 -7.52 -13.27
CA GLN A 82 -0.67 -6.16 -13.79
C GLN A 82 -1.09 -5.17 -12.70
N VAL A 83 -0.21 -4.23 -12.37
CA VAL A 83 -0.50 -3.17 -11.38
C VAL A 83 -1.03 -1.92 -12.10
N ARG A 84 -2.11 -1.33 -11.57
CA ARG A 84 -2.68 -0.06 -12.04
C ARG A 84 -3.00 0.85 -10.87
N PHE A 85 -2.68 2.14 -11.00
CA PHE A 85 -2.99 3.17 -10.01
C PHE A 85 -4.33 3.83 -10.30
N ILE A 86 -5.22 3.86 -9.31
CA ILE A 86 -6.53 4.51 -9.40
C ILE A 86 -6.52 5.66 -8.38
N GLY A 87 -6.95 6.85 -8.82
CA GLY A 87 -7.02 8.05 -7.98
C GLY A 87 -6.42 9.28 -8.65
N ASP A 88 -6.52 10.42 -7.96
CA ASP A 88 -5.92 11.69 -8.37
C ASP A 88 -4.40 11.62 -8.23
N ARG A 89 -3.71 11.77 -9.37
CA ARG A 89 -2.25 11.74 -9.45
C ARG A 89 -1.62 13.12 -9.55
N SER A 90 -2.42 14.18 -9.67
CA SER A 90 -1.94 15.56 -9.86
C SER A 90 -1.10 16.06 -8.68
N ARG A 91 -1.30 15.46 -7.51
CA ARG A 91 -0.61 15.81 -6.27
C ARG A 91 0.70 15.04 -6.05
N PHE A 92 1.02 14.08 -6.90
CA PHE A 92 2.36 13.50 -6.93
C PHE A 92 3.26 14.44 -7.73
N ALA A 93 4.42 14.79 -7.18
CA ALA A 93 5.42 15.54 -7.94
C ALA A 93 5.68 14.84 -9.29
N ALA A 94 5.91 15.64 -10.34
CA ALA A 94 6.06 15.24 -11.74
C ALA A 94 6.96 13.99 -11.94
N PRO A 95 6.74 13.22 -13.03
CA PRO A 95 6.84 11.77 -13.02
C PRO A 95 8.25 11.24 -12.77
N LEU A 96 8.28 10.10 -12.07
CA LEU A 96 9.39 9.15 -12.07
C LEU A 96 9.71 8.70 -13.51
#